data_AF-A0A1Q3ZLB8-F1
#
_entry.id   AF-A0A1Q3ZLB8-F1
#
_cell.length_a   1.000
_cell.length_b   1.000
_cell.length_c   1.000
_cell.angle_alpha   90.00
_cell.angle_beta   90.00
_cell.angle_gamma   90.00
#
_symmetry.space_group_name_H-M   'P 1'
#
loop_
_entity.id
_entity.type
_entity.pdbx_description
1 polymer ?
#
loop_
_entity_poly.entity_id
_entity_poly.type
_entity_poly.pdbx_seq_one_letter_code
_entity_poly.pdbx_strand_id
1 'polypeptide(L)'
;MLVNYYFGAILPFVLWLVVTIIFHRIWKKFQKNESRGAVIGFITGILLSVVLYIWSVNVYVVTAEKEYKAYVSYGSSSYKLKSGRKIRIKPAVFSCAIINDWNENVVLQKIIYGRVDGFVRDQLIRPGESIINSESSKISYFFEEQPDQKIYSKTDKGRIQLWLRTEGEYMSE
;
A
#
# COMPACT_ATOMS: atom_id res chain seq x y z
N MET A 1 -6.22 5.32 -9.92
CA MET A 1 -7.47 4.51 -9.85
C MET A 1 -7.35 3.53 -8.70
N LEU A 2 -8.42 3.26 -7.93
CA LEU A 2 -8.41 2.20 -6.92
C LEU A 2 -8.77 0.88 -7.57
N VAL A 3 -7.97 -0.13 -7.29
CA VAL A 3 -8.09 -1.46 -7.86
C VAL A 3 -8.13 -2.46 -6.73
N ASN A 4 -8.90 -3.55 -6.87
CA ASN A 4 -8.92 -4.62 -5.87
C ASN A 4 -7.48 -5.09 -5.56
N TYR A 5 -7.17 -5.37 -4.29
CA TYR A 5 -5.81 -5.68 -3.86
C TYR A 5 -5.13 -6.77 -4.70
N TYR A 6 -5.78 -7.92 -4.89
CA TYR A 6 -5.19 -9.05 -5.61
C TYR A 6 -4.96 -8.74 -7.09
N PHE A 7 -5.94 -8.09 -7.73
CA PHE A 7 -5.81 -7.69 -9.12
C PHE A 7 -4.71 -6.63 -9.31
N GLY A 8 -4.65 -5.66 -8.39
CA GLY A 8 -3.60 -4.66 -8.34
C GLY A 8 -2.23 -5.33 -8.21
N ALA A 9 -2.03 -6.19 -7.22
CA ALA A 9 -0.77 -6.90 -7.00
C ALA A 9 -0.29 -7.71 -8.22
N ILE A 10 -1.20 -8.29 -9.01
CA ILE A 10 -0.87 -9.09 -10.19
C ILE A 10 -0.59 -8.22 -11.43
N LEU A 11 -1.17 -7.03 -11.52
CA LEU A 11 -1.09 -6.19 -12.72
C LEU A 11 0.36 -5.84 -13.15
N PRO A 12 1.29 -5.46 -12.25
CA PRO A 12 2.69 -5.24 -12.63
C PRO A 12 3.36 -6.49 -13.22
N PHE A 13 3.04 -7.67 -12.70
CA PHE A 13 3.58 -8.93 -13.19
C PHE A 13 3.08 -9.25 -14.60
N VAL A 14 1.78 -9.03 -14.86
CA VAL A 14 1.19 -9.19 -16.19
C VAL A 14 1.80 -8.19 -17.18
N LEU A 15 1.94 -6.91 -16.80
CA LEU A 15 2.59 -5.90 -17.64
C LEU A 15 4.03 -6.26 -17.94
N TRP A 16 4.78 -6.75 -16.95
CA TRP A 16 6.16 -7.20 -17.14
C TRP A 16 6.25 -8.38 -18.12
N LEU A 17 5.34 -9.36 -18.04
CA LEU A 17 5.26 -10.46 -18.99
C LEU A 17 4.96 -9.98 -20.41
N VAL A 18 3.97 -9.10 -20.58
CA VAL A 18 3.60 -8.53 -21.89
C VAL A 18 4.79 -7.81 -22.51
N VAL A 19 5.47 -6.99 -21.72
CA VAL A 19 6.67 -6.26 -22.15
C VAL A 19 7.80 -7.20 -22.54
N THR A 20 8.02 -8.27 -21.77
CA THR A 20 9.02 -9.30 -22.09
C THR A 20 8.69 -10.00 -23.41
N ILE A 21 7.42 -10.33 -23.66
CA ILE A 21 6.97 -10.95 -24.92
C ILE A 21 7.17 -9.99 -26.11
N ILE A 22 6.79 -8.72 -25.96
CA ILE A 22 6.98 -7.69 -26.99
C ILE A 22 8.47 -7.54 -27.29
N PHE A 23 9.30 -7.42 -26.26
CA PHE A 23 10.75 -7.33 -26.39
C PHE A 23 11.32 -8.55 -27.12
N HIS A 24 10.90 -9.77 -26.75
CA HIS A 24 11.33 -10.99 -27.42
C HIS A 24 10.93 -11.04 -28.91
N ARG A 25 9.72 -10.57 -29.26
CA ARG A 25 9.26 -10.48 -30.65
C ARG A 25 10.03 -9.45 -31.46
N ILE A 26 10.28 -8.27 -30.88
CA ILE A 26 11.10 -7.22 -31.50
C ILE A 26 12.51 -7.75 -31.69
N TRP A 27 13.10 -8.38 -30.68
CA TRP A 27 14.43 -8.98 -30.74
C TRP A 27 14.59 -9.97 -31.89
N LYS A 28 13.60 -10.85 -32.11
CA LYS A 28 13.60 -11.79 -33.25
C LYS A 28 13.56 -11.08 -34.61
N LYS A 29 12.81 -9.98 -34.74
CA LYS A 29 12.75 -9.21 -35.99
C LYS A 29 14.04 -8.43 -36.30
N PHE A 30 14.73 -7.93 -35.28
CA PHE A 30 15.92 -7.09 -35.46
C PHE A 30 17.25 -7.85 -35.38
N GLN A 31 17.24 -9.18 -35.52
CA GLN A 31 18.45 -10.01 -35.51
C GLN A 31 19.48 -9.68 -36.60
N LYS A 32 19.14 -8.88 -37.63
CA LYS A 32 20.00 -8.61 -38.80
C LYS A 32 20.46 -7.15 -38.96
N ASN A 33 20.07 -6.21 -38.09
CA ASN A 33 20.37 -4.78 -38.28
C ASN A 33 21.26 -4.20 -37.16
N GLU A 34 22.19 -3.32 -37.54
CA GLU A 34 23.12 -2.61 -36.64
C GLU A 34 22.43 -1.69 -35.62
N SER A 35 21.17 -1.30 -35.87
CA SER A 35 20.34 -0.45 -34.99
C SER A 35 19.84 -1.13 -33.71
N ARG A 36 20.30 -2.34 -33.41
CA ARG A 36 19.89 -3.17 -32.26
C ARG A 36 20.11 -2.47 -30.91
N GLY A 37 21.25 -1.81 -30.72
CA GLY A 37 21.61 -1.15 -29.47
C GLY A 37 20.67 -0.01 -29.09
N ALA A 38 20.31 0.84 -30.06
CA ALA A 38 19.42 1.98 -29.85
C ALA A 38 18.00 1.54 -29.46
N VAL A 39 17.47 0.48 -30.11
CA VAL A 39 16.14 -0.07 -29.80
C VAL A 39 16.09 -0.67 -28.40
N ILE A 40 17.16 -1.37 -27.97
CA ILE A 40 17.24 -1.94 -26.62
C ILE A 40 17.29 -0.83 -25.57
N GLY A 41 18.13 0.19 -25.78
CA GLY A 41 18.24 1.33 -24.88
C GLY A 41 16.92 2.08 -24.72
N PHE A 42 16.20 2.30 -25.83
CA PHE A 42 14.90 2.96 -25.82
C PHE A 42 13.83 2.16 -25.05
N ILE A 43 13.70 0.85 -25.31
CA ILE A 43 12.71 0.02 -24.60
C ILE A 43 13.04 -0.09 -23.12
N THR A 44 14.31 -0.27 -22.77
CA THR A 44 14.77 -0.34 -21.37
C THR A 44 14.50 0.98 -20.65
N GLY A 45 14.75 2.11 -21.30
CA GLY A 45 14.45 3.44 -20.77
C GLY A 45 12.96 3.62 -20.46
N ILE A 46 12.08 3.24 -21.40
CA ILE A 46 10.63 3.29 -21.20
C ILE A 46 10.19 2.38 -20.04
N LEU A 47 10.70 1.15 -19.97
CA LEU A 47 10.40 0.24 -18.85
C LEU A 47 10.75 0.89 -17.51
N LEU A 48 11.98 1.42 -17.41
CA LEU A 48 12.48 2.01 -16.17
C LEU A 48 11.62 3.20 -15.76
N SER A 49 11.26 4.07 -16.71
CA SER A 49 10.37 5.21 -16.45
C SER A 49 8.97 4.77 -16.01
N VAL A 50 8.41 3.73 -16.63
CA VAL A 50 7.08 3.19 -16.26
C VAL A 50 7.11 2.58 -14.86
N VAL A 51 8.13 1.78 -14.54
CA VAL A 51 8.29 1.18 -13.20
C VAL A 51 8.47 2.24 -12.13
N LEU A 52 9.27 3.28 -12.39
CA LEU A 52 9.50 4.38 -11.45
C LEU A 52 8.28 5.29 -11.27
N TYR A 53 7.33 5.32 -12.21
CA TYR A 53 6.12 6.15 -12.11
C TYR A 53 4.97 5.42 -11.41
N ILE A 54 4.93 4.09 -11.47
CA ILE A 54 3.86 3.25 -10.92
C ILE A 54 4.22 2.83 -9.49
N TRP A 55 4.27 3.79 -8.57
CA TRP A 55 4.32 3.45 -7.14
C TRP A 55 2.91 3.11 -6.66
N SER A 56 2.74 1.87 -6.23
CA SER A 56 1.52 1.39 -5.59
C SER A 56 1.47 1.84 -4.13
N VAL A 57 0.31 2.33 -3.71
CA VAL A 57 -0.01 2.53 -2.29
C VAL A 57 -1.15 1.60 -1.90
N ASN A 58 -0.97 0.91 -0.78
CA ASN A 58 -2.02 0.06 -0.20
C ASN A 58 -3.05 0.96 0.46
N VAL A 59 -4.32 0.73 0.13
CA VAL A 59 -5.44 1.51 0.65
C VAL A 59 -6.38 0.56 1.35
N TYR A 60 -6.60 0.78 2.64
CA TYR A 60 -7.52 0.01 3.47
C TYR A 60 -8.73 0.86 3.76
N VAL A 61 -9.92 0.34 3.44
CA VAL A 61 -11.19 1.02 3.71
C VAL A 61 -11.96 0.22 4.74
N VAL A 62 -12.19 0.79 5.92
CA VAL A 62 -13.05 0.20 6.94
C VAL A 62 -14.50 0.45 6.54
N THR A 63 -15.30 -0.61 6.40
CA THR A 63 -16.67 -0.53 5.87
C THR A 63 -17.75 -0.86 6.88
N ALA A 64 -17.43 -1.63 7.92
CA ALA A 64 -18.31 -1.95 9.04
C ALA A 64 -17.46 -2.32 10.26
N GLU A 65 -18.10 -2.69 11.36
CA GLU A 65 -17.43 -3.23 12.54
C GLU A 65 -16.55 -4.42 12.12
N LYS A 66 -15.24 -4.31 12.37
CA LYS A 66 -14.24 -5.36 12.07
C LYS A 66 -14.17 -5.80 10.61
N GLU A 67 -14.74 -5.03 9.69
CA GLU A 67 -14.72 -5.31 8.26
C GLU A 67 -13.92 -4.25 7.52
N TYR A 68 -13.02 -4.71 6.65
CA TYR A 68 -12.25 -3.84 5.78
C TYR A 68 -12.14 -4.39 4.36
N LYS A 69 -11.92 -3.47 3.41
CA LYS A 69 -11.60 -3.78 2.02
C LYS A 69 -10.21 -3.26 1.71
N ALA A 70 -9.37 -4.11 1.13
CA ALA A 70 -8.04 -3.76 0.66
C ALA A 70 -8.04 -3.43 -0.83
N TYR A 71 -7.38 -2.34 -1.19
CA TYR A 71 -7.18 -1.88 -2.55
C TYR A 71 -5.72 -1.51 -2.77
N VAL A 72 -5.34 -1.47 -4.05
CA VAL A 72 -4.10 -0.81 -4.50
C VAL A 72 -4.46 0.44 -5.28
N SER A 73 -3.79 1.55 -4.95
CA SER A 73 -3.82 2.78 -5.73
C SER A 73 -2.53 2.93 -6.53
N TYR A 74 -2.67 3.11 -7.84
CA TYR A 74 -1.60 3.57 -8.72
C TYR A 74 -1.81 5.04 -9.06
N GLY A 75 -0.82 5.87 -8.75
CA GLY A 75 -0.89 7.32 -8.91
C GLY A 75 -1.96 7.96 -8.01
N SER A 76 -2.32 9.21 -8.33
CA SER A 76 -3.41 9.92 -7.64
C SER A 76 -4.75 9.23 -7.90
N SER A 77 -5.47 8.89 -6.84
CA SER A 77 -6.78 8.27 -6.94
C SER A 77 -7.79 8.91 -6.00
N SER A 78 -9.06 8.51 -6.10
CA SER A 78 -10.10 8.96 -5.20
C SER A 78 -11.02 7.82 -4.81
N TYR A 79 -11.45 7.81 -3.56
CA TYR A 79 -12.49 6.94 -3.04
C TYR A 79 -13.78 7.74 -2.83
N LYS A 80 -14.95 7.15 -3.12
CA LYS A 80 -16.26 7.74 -2.82
C LYS A 80 -16.83 7.01 -1.61
N LEU A 81 -16.97 7.72 -0.50
CA LEU A 81 -17.59 7.23 0.74
C LEU A 81 -19.07 6.88 0.50
N LYS A 82 -19.67 6.09 1.41
CA LYS A 82 -21.12 5.85 1.47
C LYS A 82 -21.92 7.15 1.57
N SER A 83 -21.39 8.15 2.28
CA SER A 83 -21.97 9.50 2.36
C SER A 83 -21.95 10.28 1.04
N GLY A 84 -21.26 9.77 0.01
CA GLY A 84 -21.11 10.41 -1.28
C GLY A 84 -19.92 11.36 -1.39
N ARG A 85 -19.28 11.74 -0.27
CA ARG A 85 -18.06 12.56 -0.25
C ARG A 85 -16.89 11.79 -0.87
N LYS A 86 -16.04 12.51 -1.62
CA LYS A 86 -14.83 11.94 -2.24
C LYS A 86 -13.59 12.27 -1.42
N ILE A 87 -12.79 11.26 -1.13
CA ILE A 87 -11.46 11.40 -0.53
C ILE A 87 -10.42 11.22 -1.62
N ARG A 88 -9.47 12.16 -1.72
CA ARG A 88 -8.33 12.05 -2.64
C ARG A 88 -7.18 11.34 -1.93
N ILE A 89 -6.66 10.32 -2.59
CA ILE A 89 -5.53 9.52 -2.11
C ILE A 89 -4.33 9.93 -2.95
N LYS A 90 -3.37 10.58 -2.29
CA LYS A 90 -2.10 10.93 -2.90
C LYS A 90 -1.07 9.90 -2.47
N PRO A 91 -0.52 9.11 -3.40
CA PRO A 91 0.47 8.12 -3.02
C PRO A 91 1.73 8.80 -2.49
N ALA A 92 2.20 8.36 -1.33
CA ALA A 92 3.53 8.66 -0.83
C ALA A 92 4.38 7.37 -0.86
N VAL A 93 5.68 7.53 -1.05
CA VAL A 93 6.63 6.41 -1.05
C VAL A 93 6.59 5.73 0.32
N PHE A 94 6.56 4.39 0.35
CA PHE A 94 6.49 3.59 1.59
C PHE A 94 5.32 3.94 2.51
N SER A 95 4.16 4.28 1.94
CA SER A 95 2.95 4.60 2.70
C SER A 95 1.82 3.61 2.50
N CYS A 96 0.91 3.56 3.47
CA CYS A 96 -0.44 3.06 3.30
C CYS A 96 -1.45 4.16 3.61
N ALA A 97 -2.62 4.08 2.99
CA ALA A 97 -3.75 4.94 3.32
C ALA A 97 -4.83 4.14 4.05
N ILE A 98 -5.41 4.72 5.09
CA ILE A 98 -6.60 4.19 5.76
C ILE A 98 -7.74 5.17 5.55
N ILE A 99 -8.90 4.67 5.17
CA ILE A 99 -10.13 5.42 5.00
C ILE A 99 -11.18 4.80 5.91
N ASN A 100 -11.80 5.61 6.76
CA ASN A 100 -12.91 5.18 7.59
C ASN A 100 -14.24 5.51 6.88
N ASP A 101 -14.85 4.52 6.24
CA ASP A 101 -16.20 4.59 5.63
C ASP A 101 -17.24 3.86 6.49
N TRP A 102 -16.90 3.64 7.76
CA TRP A 102 -17.80 3.18 8.80
C TRP A 102 -18.26 4.36 9.67
N ASN A 103 -19.26 4.11 10.50
CA ASN A 103 -19.97 5.13 11.28
C ASN A 103 -19.35 5.37 12.67
N GLU A 104 -18.37 4.56 13.07
CA GLU A 104 -17.68 4.67 14.35
C GLU A 104 -16.19 4.97 14.15
N ASN A 105 -15.54 5.42 15.22
CA ASN A 105 -14.11 5.72 15.19
C ASN A 105 -13.27 4.44 15.13
N VAL A 106 -12.17 4.53 14.41
CA VAL A 106 -11.12 3.50 14.44
C VAL A 106 -9.80 4.12 14.85
N VAL A 107 -8.96 3.33 15.51
CA VAL A 107 -7.66 3.76 16.02
C VAL A 107 -6.57 2.99 15.29
N LEU A 108 -5.62 3.71 14.70
CA LEU A 108 -4.38 3.12 14.22
C LEU A 108 -3.34 3.20 15.34
N GLN A 109 -3.11 2.07 15.98
CA GLN A 109 -2.07 1.90 16.98
C GLN A 109 -0.75 1.54 16.30
N LYS A 110 0.34 2.12 16.79
CA LYS A 110 1.68 1.81 16.28
C LYS A 110 2.52 1.13 17.36
N ILE A 111 3.06 -0.02 17.00
CA ILE A 111 3.83 -0.90 17.89
C ILE A 111 5.29 -0.82 17.44
N ILE A 112 6.18 -0.38 18.33
CA ILE A 112 7.62 -0.30 18.08
C ILE A 112 8.34 -1.26 19.00
N TYR A 113 9.01 -2.27 18.43
CA TYR A 113 9.76 -3.24 19.22
C TYR A 113 11.14 -2.72 19.61
N GLY A 114 11.53 -2.92 20.87
CA GLY A 114 12.90 -2.72 21.34
C GLY A 114 13.39 -1.26 21.43
N ARG A 115 12.48 -0.28 21.43
CA ARG A 115 12.79 1.14 21.68
C ARG A 115 12.20 1.56 23.03
N VAL A 116 13.04 2.16 23.88
CA VAL A 116 12.64 2.62 25.24
C VAL A 116 12.01 4.02 25.18
N ASP A 117 12.35 4.82 24.17
CA ASP A 117 11.88 6.19 24.02
C ASP A 117 11.18 6.42 22.69
N GLY A 118 9.97 6.96 22.78
CA GLY A 118 9.24 7.54 21.67
C GLY A 118 7.76 7.47 21.96
N PHE A 119 7.19 8.61 22.40
CA PHE A 119 5.76 8.82 22.40
C PHE A 119 5.21 8.53 21.00
N VAL A 120 4.66 7.35 20.83
CA VAL A 120 3.92 6.99 19.63
C VAL A 120 2.51 7.46 19.88
N ARG A 121 2.07 8.49 19.13
CA ARG A 121 0.67 8.89 19.14
C ARG A 121 -0.10 7.93 18.25
N ASP A 122 -0.97 7.16 18.87
CA ASP A 122 -2.01 6.46 18.14
C ASP A 122 -2.88 7.47 17.41
N GLN A 123 -3.34 7.09 16.22
CA GLN A 123 -4.10 7.98 15.35
C GLN A 123 -5.57 7.57 15.35
N LEU A 124 -6.40 8.42 15.96
CA LEU A 124 -7.85 8.32 15.83
C LEU A 124 -8.26 8.75 14.41
N ILE A 125 -9.07 7.92 13.75
CA ILE A 125 -9.59 8.16 12.41
C ILE A 125 -11.11 8.19 12.52
N ARG A 126 -11.70 9.39 12.43
CA ARG A 126 -13.15 9.56 12.58
C ARG A 126 -13.90 9.10 11.32
N PRO A 127 -15.22 8.85 11.42
CA PRO A 127 -16.07 8.58 10.27
C PRO A 127 -15.89 9.60 9.15
N GLY A 128 -15.62 9.09 7.94
CA GLY A 128 -15.39 9.90 6.75
C GLY A 128 -14.04 10.61 6.68
N GLU A 129 -13.12 10.33 7.59
CA GLU A 129 -11.73 10.77 7.53
C GLU A 129 -10.82 9.72 6.85
N SER A 130 -9.64 10.19 6.45
CA SER A 130 -8.58 9.33 5.96
C SER A 130 -7.23 9.80 6.46
N ILE A 131 -6.34 8.85 6.70
CA ILE A 131 -4.95 9.12 7.03
C ILE A 131 -4.02 8.46 6.01
N ILE A 132 -2.84 9.04 5.84
CA ILE A 132 -1.73 8.45 5.10
C ILE A 132 -0.64 8.19 6.13
N ASN A 133 -0.34 6.91 6.38
CA ASN A 133 0.75 6.50 7.22
C ASN A 133 2.00 6.32 6.35
N SER A 134 3.05 7.10 6.60
CA SER A 134 4.31 7.06 5.84
C SER A 134 5.40 6.20 6.49
N GLU A 135 5.09 5.52 7.59
CA GLU A 135 6.07 4.75 8.37
C GLU A 135 6.03 3.26 8.04
N SER A 136 4.94 2.78 7.45
CA SER A 136 4.81 1.43 6.92
C SER A 136 3.99 1.43 5.62
N SER A 137 4.37 0.56 4.69
CA SER A 137 3.64 0.34 3.44
C SER A 137 2.38 -0.51 3.63
N LYS A 138 2.18 -1.15 4.79
CA LYS A 138 1.01 -2.00 5.08
C LYS A 138 0.62 -1.97 6.56
N ILE A 139 -0.64 -2.28 6.82
CA ILE A 139 -1.12 -2.59 8.17
C ILE A 139 -0.71 -4.04 8.50
N SER A 140 -0.21 -4.27 9.71
CA SER A 140 0.30 -5.58 10.12
C SER A 140 -0.78 -6.45 10.74
N TYR A 141 -1.68 -5.84 11.50
CA TYR A 141 -2.77 -6.52 12.19
C TYR A 141 -4.08 -5.73 12.08
N PHE A 142 -5.18 -6.45 11.97
CA PHE A 142 -6.52 -5.91 11.89
C PHE A 142 -7.39 -6.42 13.05
N PHE A 143 -7.99 -5.48 13.77
CA PHE A 143 -9.00 -5.70 14.80
C PHE A 143 -8.52 -6.66 15.89
N GLU A 144 -9.10 -7.86 15.96
CA GLU A 144 -8.79 -8.87 16.97
C GLU A 144 -7.43 -9.55 16.76
N GLU A 145 -6.77 -9.34 15.62
CA GLU A 145 -5.43 -9.85 15.37
C GLU A 145 -4.44 -9.23 16.36
N GLN A 146 -4.03 -10.01 17.37
CA GLN A 146 -3.09 -9.53 18.36
C GLN A 146 -1.65 -9.56 17.81
N PRO A 147 -0.87 -8.49 18.04
CA PRO A 147 0.55 -8.51 17.72
C PRO A 147 1.29 -9.53 18.59
N ASP A 148 2.26 -10.23 18.00
CA ASP A 148 3.11 -11.13 18.78
C ASP A 148 3.84 -10.34 19.88
N GLN A 149 3.63 -10.74 21.14
CA GLN A 149 4.26 -10.11 22.31
C GLN A 149 5.75 -10.49 22.46
N LYS A 150 6.23 -11.45 21.66
CA LYS A 150 7.61 -11.95 21.75
C LYS A 150 8.52 -11.16 20.80
N ILE A 151 9.55 -10.53 21.36
CA ILE A 151 10.67 -9.99 20.57
C ILE A 151 11.53 -11.18 20.13
N TYR A 152 11.42 -11.59 18.87
CA TYR A 152 12.06 -12.82 18.40
C TYR A 152 13.58 -12.70 18.22
N SER A 153 14.15 -11.49 18.12
CA SER A 153 15.61 -11.32 18.02
C SER A 153 16.13 -9.90 18.27
N LYS A 154 17.47 -9.75 18.44
CA LYS A 154 18.16 -8.44 18.39
C LYS A 154 17.92 -7.68 17.07
N THR A 155 17.50 -8.38 16.01
CA THR A 155 17.24 -7.86 14.67
C THR A 155 15.89 -7.14 14.56
N ASP A 156 14.96 -7.39 15.49
CA ASP A 156 13.63 -6.75 15.51
C ASP A 156 13.61 -5.38 16.19
N LYS A 157 14.76 -4.91 16.72
CA LYS A 157 14.88 -3.59 17.33
C LYS A 157 14.60 -2.50 16.30
N GLY A 158 13.58 -1.68 16.57
CA GLY A 158 13.15 -0.58 15.70
C GLY A 158 12.12 -0.99 14.64
N ARG A 159 11.67 -2.25 14.62
CA ARG A 159 10.59 -2.67 13.73
C ARG A 159 9.28 -1.99 14.12
N ILE A 160 8.63 -1.37 13.15
CA ILE A 160 7.31 -0.74 13.28
C ILE A 160 6.27 -1.71 12.74
N GLN A 161 5.29 -2.05 13.58
CA GLN A 161 4.07 -2.74 13.16
C GLN A 161 2.87 -1.83 13.41
N LEU A 162 1.89 -1.92 12.53
CA LEU A 162 0.65 -1.13 12.61
C LEU A 162 -0.51 -2.06 12.93
N TRP A 163 -1.32 -1.67 13.90
CA TRP A 163 -2.51 -2.40 14.33
C TRP A 163 -3.72 -1.47 14.22
N LEU A 164 -4.67 -1.82 13.36
CA LEU A 164 -5.91 -1.07 13.20
C LEU A 164 -6.99 -1.68 14.10
N ARG A 165 -7.60 -0.90 14.98
CA ARG A 165 -8.57 -1.35 15.98
C ARG A 165 -9.83 -0.51 15.96
N THR A 166 -10.93 -1.04 16.48
CA THR A 166 -12.08 -0.21 16.85
C THR A 166 -11.75 0.64 18.08
N GLU A 167 -12.38 1.80 18.25
CA GLU A 167 -12.19 2.62 19.46
C GLU A 167 -12.60 1.87 20.73
N GLY A 168 -13.68 1.07 20.67
CA GLY A 168 -14.13 0.26 21.80
C GLY A 168 -13.08 -0.76 22.27
N GLU A 169 -12.44 -1.47 21.34
CA GLU A 169 -11.35 -2.41 21.66
C GLU A 169 -10.14 -1.70 22.25
N TYR A 170 -9.78 -0.55 21.68
CA TYR A 170 -8.63 0.23 22.14
C TYR A 170 -8.79 0.72 23.59
N MET A 171 -10.01 1.11 23.98
CA MET A 171 -10.32 1.61 25.33
C MET A 171 -10.47 0.50 26.38
N SER A 172 -10.51 -0.77 25.97
CA SER A 172 -10.74 -1.92 26.85
C SER A 172 -9.46 -2.58 27.40
N GLU A 173 -8.29 -2.11 26.96
CA GLU A 173 -6.95 -2.51 27.45
C GLU A 173 -6.35 -1.45 28.38
#